data_AF-A0AAE9Y364-F1
#
_entry.id   AF-A0AAE9Y364-F1
#
_cell.length_a   1.000
_cell.length_b   1.000
_cell.length_c   1.000
_cell.angle_alpha   90.00
_cell.angle_beta   90.00
_cell.angle_gamma   90.00
#
_symmetry.space_group_name_H-M   'P 1'
#
loop_
_entity.id
_entity.type
_entity.pdbx_description
1 polymer ?
#
loop_
_entity_poly.entity_id
_entity_poly.type
_entity_poly.pdbx_seq_one_letter_code
_entity_poly.pdbx_strand_id
1 'polypeptide(L)'
;MPAAPRTDTSPPEARPLLVIGPSGAGKSAVVRELHRRGIVAVHPTWTTRPRRPDELEGSLEHRFVAEAAFDALERSGAFEATVSLFGLPFRYGLPALRPVGDGRVDVVMVRAPLVDQVRRCLPGAVVYQVEAPEGWLDAVLARRGVPAHEVAARAENNRAEVALGREVADRCFNNEGTVADLADRMAAALATDGLWGAPCGPATAGEGRARPTVPALWARPLRPPTGAELPWPPPPTPSAPGRPEWWRVLGTTLVGLFAVVGAIAVAGAAVLWMAVASYGSNK
;
A
#
# COMPACT_ATOMS: atom_id res chain seq x y z
N MET A 1 53.09 9.79 17.14
CA MET A 1 52.22 8.68 16.70
C MET A 1 51.02 9.28 15.98
N PRO A 2 50.71 8.89 14.74
CA PRO A 2 49.48 9.38 14.10
C PRO A 2 48.26 8.66 14.70
N ALA A 3 47.20 9.41 14.96
CA ALA A 3 45.95 8.90 15.50
C ALA A 3 45.29 7.93 14.50
N ALA A 4 44.79 6.80 15.01
CA ALA A 4 44.09 5.80 14.22
C ALA A 4 42.83 6.43 13.56
N PRO A 5 42.51 6.05 12.31
CA PRO A 5 41.31 6.54 11.64
C PRO A 5 40.07 6.13 12.45
N ARG A 6 39.22 7.11 12.75
CA ARG A 6 37.91 6.88 13.36
C ARG A 6 37.07 6.16 12.30
N THR A 7 36.83 4.86 12.50
CA THR A 7 35.81 4.15 11.74
C THR A 7 34.46 4.72 12.17
N ASP A 8 33.84 5.47 11.26
CA ASP A 8 32.42 5.82 11.36
C ASP A 8 31.65 4.50 11.47
N THR A 9 31.14 4.24 12.67
CA THR A 9 30.38 3.05 13.05
C THR A 9 28.91 3.42 13.18
N SER A 10 28.43 4.23 12.23
CA SER A 10 26.99 4.30 11.97
C SER A 10 26.54 2.87 11.58
N PRO A 11 25.52 2.29 12.24
CA PRO A 11 24.96 1.01 11.80
C PRO A 11 24.64 1.12 10.31
N PRO A 12 24.88 0.09 9.49
CA PRO A 12 24.42 0.11 8.11
C PRO A 12 22.94 0.47 8.13
N GLU A 13 22.58 1.59 7.49
CA GLU A 13 21.19 2.05 7.44
C GLU A 13 20.34 0.86 6.99
N ALA A 14 19.41 0.43 7.83
CA ALA A 14 18.56 -0.69 7.48
C ALA A 14 17.80 -0.32 6.21
N ARG A 15 17.96 -1.12 5.15
CA ARG A 15 17.30 -0.93 3.86
C ARG A 15 16.07 -1.83 3.81
N PRO A 16 14.89 -1.38 4.27
CA PRO A 16 13.71 -2.21 4.22
C PRO A 16 13.28 -2.45 2.78
N LEU A 17 12.58 -3.57 2.56
CA LEU A 17 11.95 -3.89 1.30
C LEU A 17 10.49 -3.45 1.31
N LEU A 18 10.12 -2.59 0.37
CA LEU A 18 8.73 -2.32 0.03
C LEU A 18 8.29 -3.29 -1.06
N VAL A 19 7.19 -4.00 -0.83
CA VAL A 19 6.57 -4.85 -1.84
C VAL A 19 5.26 -4.21 -2.30
N ILE A 20 5.18 -3.89 -3.60
CA ILE A 20 4.05 -3.22 -4.23
C ILE A 20 3.41 -4.06 -5.34
N GLY A 21 2.24 -3.62 -5.79
CA GLY A 21 1.55 -4.16 -6.96
C GLY A 21 0.03 -4.27 -6.75
N PRO A 22 -0.73 -4.55 -7.81
CA PRO A 22 -2.18 -4.52 -7.74
C PRO A 22 -2.77 -5.63 -6.86
N SER A 23 -3.98 -5.41 -6.34
CA SER A 23 -4.72 -6.46 -5.63
C SER A 23 -4.90 -7.68 -6.54
N GLY A 24 -4.61 -8.89 -6.06
CA GLY A 24 -4.70 -10.11 -6.86
C GLY A 24 -3.42 -10.51 -7.62
N ALA A 25 -2.37 -9.68 -7.59
CA ALA A 25 -1.10 -9.99 -8.27
C ALA A 25 -0.31 -11.18 -7.69
N GLY A 26 -0.63 -11.62 -6.46
CA GLY A 26 0.11 -12.68 -5.76
C GLY A 26 1.10 -12.18 -4.70
N LYS A 27 1.20 -10.87 -4.47
CA LYS A 27 2.08 -10.23 -3.47
C LYS A 27 2.03 -10.88 -2.09
N SER A 28 0.83 -11.02 -1.53
CA SER A 28 0.64 -11.59 -0.20
C SER A 28 1.04 -13.07 -0.16
N ALA A 29 0.87 -13.79 -1.29
CA ALA A 29 1.25 -15.19 -1.37
C ALA A 29 2.79 -15.35 -1.35
N VAL A 30 3.51 -14.58 -2.17
CA VAL A 30 4.98 -14.65 -2.20
C VAL A 30 5.62 -14.11 -0.93
N VAL A 31 5.11 -13.02 -0.35
CA VAL A 31 5.64 -12.47 0.91
C VAL A 31 5.45 -13.46 2.06
N ARG A 32 4.32 -14.16 2.13
CA ARG A 32 4.09 -15.24 3.11
C ARG A 32 5.06 -16.41 2.91
N GLU A 33 5.32 -16.78 1.67
CA GLU A 33 6.26 -17.86 1.37
C GLU A 33 7.70 -17.48 1.77
N LEU A 34 8.15 -16.27 1.43
CA LEU A 34 9.44 -15.74 1.88
C LEU A 34 9.53 -15.67 3.42
N HIS A 35 8.44 -15.27 4.08
CA HIS A 35 8.38 -15.21 5.54
C HIS A 35 8.51 -16.60 6.17
N ARG A 36 7.77 -17.59 5.63
CA ARG A 36 7.82 -18.99 6.06
C ARG A 36 9.22 -19.60 5.91
N ARG A 37 9.96 -19.21 4.86
CA ARG A 37 11.35 -19.62 4.61
C ARG A 37 12.37 -18.94 5.51
N GLY A 38 11.95 -18.01 6.38
CA GLY A 38 12.87 -17.26 7.25
C GLY A 38 13.72 -16.25 6.50
N ILE A 39 13.24 -15.74 5.37
CA ILE A 39 13.95 -14.79 4.51
C ILE A 39 13.60 -13.35 4.90
N VAL A 40 12.32 -13.11 5.15
CA VAL A 40 11.78 -11.78 5.43
C VAL A 40 11.05 -11.73 6.77
N ALA A 41 11.12 -10.57 7.42
CA ALA A 41 10.31 -10.20 8.55
C ALA A 41 9.24 -9.20 8.09
N VAL A 42 7.97 -9.61 8.12
CA VAL A 42 6.87 -8.77 7.64
C VAL A 42 6.39 -7.85 8.76
N HIS A 43 6.40 -6.55 8.50
CA HIS A 43 5.86 -5.52 9.39
C HIS A 43 4.50 -5.07 8.89
N PRO A 44 3.41 -5.30 9.64
CA PRO A 44 2.08 -4.93 9.21
C PRO A 44 1.93 -3.41 9.17
N THR A 45 1.17 -2.89 8.21
CA THR A 45 0.66 -1.51 8.24
C THR A 45 -0.71 -1.46 8.89
N TRP A 46 -1.11 -0.30 9.40
CA TRP A 46 -2.46 -0.07 9.91
C TRP A 46 -3.28 0.66 8.87
N THR A 47 -4.57 0.38 8.76
CA THR A 47 -5.44 1.13 7.86
C THR A 47 -6.86 1.25 8.37
N THR A 48 -7.50 2.38 8.08
CA THR A 48 -8.92 2.61 8.32
C THR A 48 -9.82 2.09 7.20
N ARG A 49 -9.22 1.61 6.10
CA ARG A 49 -9.95 0.92 5.03
C ARG A 49 -10.61 -0.35 5.60
N PRO A 50 -11.87 -0.66 5.24
CA PRO A 50 -12.45 -1.95 5.59
C PRO A 50 -11.69 -3.09 4.91
N ARG A 51 -11.55 -4.21 5.63
CA ARG A 51 -11.06 -5.47 5.06
C ARG A 51 -12.01 -5.91 3.94
N ARG A 52 -11.46 -6.29 2.78
CA ARG A 52 -12.26 -6.87 1.70
C ARG A 52 -12.72 -8.27 2.06
N PRO A 53 -13.88 -8.73 1.59
CA PRO A 53 -14.36 -10.08 1.85
C PRO A 53 -13.35 -11.18 1.47
N ASP A 54 -12.54 -10.93 0.42
CA ASP A 54 -11.53 -11.86 -0.09
C ASP A 54 -10.12 -11.71 0.53
N GLU A 55 -9.95 -10.82 1.52
CA GLU A 55 -8.72 -10.72 2.32
C GLU A 55 -8.79 -11.67 3.51
N LEU A 56 -7.72 -12.44 3.77
CA LEU A 56 -7.67 -13.38 4.89
C LEU A 56 -7.80 -12.66 6.24
N GLU A 57 -8.56 -13.26 7.15
CA GLU A 57 -8.60 -12.86 8.55
C GLU A 57 -7.24 -13.10 9.20
N GLY A 58 -6.77 -12.18 10.05
CA GLY A 58 -5.42 -12.25 10.63
C GLY A 58 -4.28 -11.96 9.63
N SER A 59 -4.54 -11.12 8.62
CA SER A 59 -3.56 -10.69 7.62
C SER A 59 -2.20 -10.36 8.22
N LEU A 60 -1.11 -10.91 7.66
CA LEU A 60 0.26 -10.55 8.07
C LEU A 60 0.63 -9.14 7.64
N GLU A 61 0.03 -8.65 6.55
CA GLU A 61 0.43 -7.38 5.93
C GLU A 61 -0.33 -6.15 6.44
N HIS A 62 -1.55 -6.33 6.97
CA HIS A 62 -2.42 -5.23 7.38
C HIS A 62 -3.12 -5.49 8.72
N ARG A 63 -3.28 -4.42 9.50
CA ARG A 63 -4.17 -4.31 10.65
C ARG A 63 -5.29 -3.34 10.29
N PHE A 64 -6.50 -3.87 10.13
CA PHE A 64 -7.69 -3.08 9.84
C PHE A 64 -8.28 -2.57 11.14
N VAL A 65 -8.36 -1.25 11.31
CA VAL A 65 -8.80 -0.62 12.56
C VAL A 65 -9.86 0.46 12.29
N ALA A 66 -10.74 0.70 13.24
CA ALA A 66 -11.66 1.83 13.17
C ALA A 66 -10.92 3.16 13.35
N GLU A 67 -11.51 4.26 12.86
CA GLU A 67 -10.95 5.62 12.94
C GLU A 67 -10.49 5.99 14.37
N ALA A 68 -11.35 5.78 15.38
CA ALA A 68 -11.01 6.11 16.77
C ALA A 68 -9.80 5.33 17.32
N ALA A 69 -9.63 4.07 16.89
CA ALA A 69 -8.47 3.26 17.27
C ALA A 69 -7.22 3.69 16.51
N PHE A 70 -7.36 4.09 15.24
CA PHE A 70 -6.26 4.67 14.46
C PHE A 70 -5.75 5.96 15.13
N ASP A 71 -6.65 6.86 15.53
CA ASP A 71 -6.29 8.10 16.23
C ASP A 71 -5.56 7.84 17.55
N ALA A 72 -5.97 6.79 18.28
CA ALA A 72 -5.29 6.41 19.52
C ALA A 72 -3.86 5.92 19.26
N LEU A 73 -3.66 5.09 18.22
CA LEU A 73 -2.36 4.60 17.81
C LEU A 73 -1.45 5.74 17.34
N GLU A 74 -1.98 6.63 16.51
CA GLU A 74 -1.26 7.82 16.01
C GLU A 74 -0.83 8.72 17.16
N ARG A 75 -1.73 9.08 18.08
CA ARG A 75 -1.40 9.89 19.27
C ARG A 75 -0.39 9.24 20.20
N SER A 76 -0.30 7.91 20.20
CA SER A 76 0.67 7.18 21.02
C SER A 76 2.05 7.06 20.38
N GLY A 77 2.24 7.56 19.16
CA GLY A 77 3.50 7.42 18.41
C GLY A 77 3.75 6.00 17.91
N ALA A 78 2.68 5.22 17.65
CA ALA A 78 2.79 3.85 17.17
C ALA A 78 3.23 3.75 15.70
N PHE A 79 3.13 4.85 14.94
CA PHE A 79 3.46 4.89 13.52
C PHE A 79 4.73 5.72 13.29
N GLU A 80 5.55 5.28 12.33
CA GLU A 80 6.64 6.10 11.79
C GLU A 80 6.06 7.33 11.09
N ALA A 81 5.01 7.10 10.30
CA ALA A 81 4.25 8.13 9.62
C ALA A 81 2.86 7.65 9.23
N THR A 82 1.96 8.61 9.02
CA THR A 82 0.64 8.37 8.43
C THR A 82 0.65 8.87 6.99
N VAL A 83 0.21 8.00 6.07
CA VAL A 83 0.12 8.27 4.63
C VAL A 83 -1.31 8.03 4.14
N SER A 84 -1.69 8.69 3.04
CA SER A 84 -3.04 8.59 2.49
C SER A 84 -3.03 8.67 0.97
N LEU A 85 -3.98 7.95 0.36
CA LEU A 85 -4.23 8.01 -1.07
C LEU A 85 -5.11 9.22 -1.39
N PHE A 86 -4.71 10.03 -2.38
CA PHE A 86 -5.50 11.20 -2.79
C PHE A 86 -6.92 10.80 -3.19
N GLY A 87 -7.92 11.55 -2.71
CA GLY A 87 -9.33 11.32 -3.02
C GLY A 87 -9.98 10.12 -2.32
N LEU A 88 -9.27 9.40 -1.45
CA LEU A 88 -9.83 8.32 -0.64
C LEU A 88 -9.83 8.71 0.85
N PRO A 89 -10.86 8.32 1.63
CA PRO A 89 -10.96 8.69 3.04
C PRO A 89 -10.08 7.83 3.96
N PHE A 90 -9.31 6.89 3.41
CA PHE A 90 -8.60 5.90 4.20
C PHE A 90 -7.18 6.35 4.53
N ARG A 91 -6.82 6.17 5.79
CA ARG A 91 -5.47 6.43 6.30
C ARG A 91 -4.68 5.13 6.39
N TYR A 92 -3.35 5.26 6.28
CA TYR A 92 -2.41 4.15 6.41
C TYR A 92 -1.29 4.55 7.38
N GLY A 93 -1.16 3.82 8.48
CA GLY A 93 -0.08 3.99 9.46
C GLY A 93 1.08 3.06 9.10
N LEU A 94 2.25 3.64 8.86
CA LEU A 94 3.48 2.89 8.61
C LEU A 94 4.10 2.41 9.92
N PRO A 95 4.58 1.15 10.00
CA PRO A 95 5.23 0.65 11.20
C PRO A 95 6.51 1.45 11.47
N ALA A 96 6.78 1.76 12.74
CA ALA A 96 8.11 2.14 13.18
C ALA A 96 9.05 0.94 12.98
N LEU A 97 9.81 0.95 11.88
CA LEU A 97 10.68 -0.16 11.53
C LEU A 97 11.84 -0.24 12.51
N ARG A 98 11.83 -1.29 13.33
CA ARG A 98 12.98 -1.70 14.12
C ARG A 98 13.50 -2.98 13.47
N PRO A 99 14.72 -2.94 12.88
CA PRO A 99 15.27 -4.10 12.21
C PRO A 99 15.27 -5.30 13.15
N VAL A 100 14.78 -6.43 12.66
CA VAL A 100 14.74 -7.66 13.48
C VAL A 100 16.13 -8.15 13.89
N GLY A 101 17.18 -7.76 13.14
CA GLY A 101 18.58 -7.99 13.51
C GLY A 101 19.03 -9.45 13.44
N ASP A 102 18.22 -10.34 12.88
CA ASP A 102 18.48 -11.78 12.77
C ASP A 102 18.84 -12.24 11.34
N GLY A 103 19.20 -11.28 10.48
CA GLY A 103 19.60 -11.53 9.09
C GLY A 103 18.43 -11.61 8.10
N ARG A 104 17.18 -11.48 8.57
CA ARG A 104 16.01 -11.34 7.70
C ARG A 104 15.87 -9.92 7.16
N VAL A 105 15.28 -9.79 5.98
CA VAL A 105 14.93 -8.51 5.37
C VAL A 105 13.61 -8.01 5.95
N ASP A 106 13.60 -6.80 6.52
CA ASP A 106 12.38 -6.15 6.98
C ASP A 106 11.51 -5.74 5.78
N VAL A 107 10.26 -6.21 5.73
CA VAL A 107 9.34 -6.00 4.61
C VAL A 107 8.11 -5.22 5.05
N VAL A 108 7.72 -4.22 4.26
CA VAL A 108 6.42 -3.53 4.37
C VAL A 108 5.69 -3.64 3.04
N MET A 109 4.43 -4.05 3.08
CA MET A 109 3.58 -4.08 1.88
C MET A 109 2.80 -2.77 1.76
N VAL A 110 2.95 -2.09 0.62
CA VAL A 110 2.27 -0.82 0.33
C VAL A 110 1.73 -0.80 -1.11
N ARG A 111 0.99 0.23 -1.46
CA ARG A 111 0.51 0.46 -2.83
C ARG A 111 1.44 1.42 -3.57
N ALA A 112 1.54 1.28 -4.89
CA ALA A 112 2.43 2.12 -5.71
C ALA A 112 2.25 3.63 -5.47
N PRO A 113 1.02 4.20 -5.36
CA PRO A 113 0.85 5.63 -5.13
C PRO A 113 1.31 6.13 -3.75
N LEU A 114 1.65 5.23 -2.83
CA LEU A 114 2.18 5.60 -1.51
C LEU A 114 3.70 5.57 -1.47
N VAL A 115 4.39 5.02 -2.47
CA VAL A 115 5.84 4.77 -2.43
C VAL A 115 6.63 6.05 -2.17
N ASP A 116 6.31 7.15 -2.85
CA ASP A 116 7.02 8.42 -2.63
C ASP A 116 6.79 9.01 -1.25
N GLN A 117 5.59 8.82 -0.68
CA GLN A 117 5.31 9.23 0.70
C GLN A 117 6.10 8.37 1.69
N VAL A 118 6.16 7.05 1.44
CA VAL A 118 6.86 6.08 2.28
C VAL A 118 8.37 6.30 2.23
N ARG A 119 8.98 6.53 1.05
CA ARG A 119 10.42 6.78 0.88
C ARG A 119 10.91 8.02 1.63
N ARG A 120 10.05 9.02 1.87
CA ARG A 120 10.39 10.18 2.72
C ARG A 120 10.53 9.81 4.20
N CYS A 121 9.83 8.76 4.64
CA CYS A 121 9.84 8.31 6.03
C CYS A 121 10.82 7.15 6.25
N LEU A 122 11.03 6.33 5.21
CA LEU A 122 11.92 5.18 5.19
C LEU A 122 12.98 5.38 4.08
N PRO A 123 13.98 6.26 4.30
CA PRO A 123 15.04 6.46 3.33
C PRO A 123 15.82 5.15 3.10
N GLY A 124 16.29 4.94 1.86
CA GLY A 124 17.04 3.73 1.50
C GLY A 124 16.18 2.47 1.24
N ALA A 125 14.85 2.59 1.33
CA ALA A 125 13.91 1.52 1.02
C ALA A 125 14.04 1.04 -0.44
N VAL A 126 14.22 -0.27 -0.63
CA VAL A 126 14.20 -0.94 -1.94
C VAL A 126 12.78 -1.34 -2.27
N VAL A 127 12.36 -1.18 -3.52
CA VAL A 127 10.97 -1.36 -3.95
C VAL A 127 10.88 -2.47 -4.98
N TYR A 128 10.20 -3.56 -4.64
CA TYR A 128 9.89 -4.65 -5.54
C TYR A 128 8.41 -4.62 -5.94
N GLN A 129 8.17 -4.59 -7.24
CA GLN A 129 6.86 -4.71 -7.84
C GLN A 129 6.56 -6.18 -8.16
N VAL A 130 5.42 -6.68 -7.69
CA VAL A 130 4.86 -7.96 -8.12
C VAL A 130 3.65 -7.72 -9.02
N GLU A 131 3.76 -8.18 -10.26
CA GLU A 131 2.74 -8.13 -11.30
C GLU A 131 2.13 -9.52 -11.52
N ALA A 132 0.96 -9.55 -12.15
CA ALA A 132 0.37 -10.79 -12.63
C ALA A 132 0.20 -10.73 -14.16
N PRO A 133 0.17 -11.89 -14.83
CA PRO A 133 -0.14 -11.96 -16.26
C PRO A 133 -1.45 -11.26 -16.61
N GLU A 134 -1.55 -10.79 -17.85
CA GLU A 134 -2.80 -10.21 -18.35
C GLU A 134 -3.96 -11.22 -18.26
N GLY A 135 -5.15 -10.74 -17.89
CA GLY A 135 -6.34 -11.58 -17.67
C GLY A 135 -6.32 -12.45 -16.41
N TRP A 136 -5.17 -12.62 -15.73
CA TRP A 136 -5.07 -13.37 -14.46
C TRP A 136 -5.97 -12.78 -13.38
N LEU A 137 -5.94 -11.45 -13.26
CA LEU A 137 -6.71 -10.73 -12.27
C LEU A 137 -8.22 -10.97 -12.44
N ASP A 138 -8.71 -10.89 -13.68
CA ASP A 138 -10.13 -11.10 -13.99
C ASP A 138 -10.54 -12.53 -13.63
N ALA A 139 -9.71 -13.51 -13.99
CA ALA A 139 -9.91 -14.91 -13.64
C ALA A 139 -9.92 -15.14 -12.12
N VAL A 140 -9.00 -14.51 -11.38
CA VAL A 140 -8.90 -14.65 -9.92
C VAL A 140 -10.07 -13.96 -9.20
N LEU A 141 -10.44 -12.75 -9.63
CA LEU A 141 -11.56 -12.01 -9.02
C LEU A 141 -12.90 -12.69 -9.34
N ALA A 142 -13.08 -13.19 -10.57
CA ALA A 142 -14.26 -13.97 -10.93
C ALA A 142 -14.36 -15.26 -10.08
N ARG A 143 -13.26 -15.98 -9.88
CA ARG A 143 -13.20 -17.16 -8.98
C ARG A 143 -13.55 -16.84 -7.51
N ARG A 144 -13.34 -15.58 -7.08
CA ARG A 144 -13.68 -15.09 -5.74
C ARG A 144 -15.11 -14.57 -5.64
N GLY A 145 -15.93 -14.70 -6.70
CA GLY A 145 -17.32 -14.27 -6.71
C GLY A 145 -17.50 -12.75 -6.78
N VAL A 146 -16.48 -12.01 -7.22
CA VAL A 146 -16.56 -10.55 -7.37
C VAL A 146 -17.45 -10.22 -8.58
N PRO A 147 -18.45 -9.33 -8.46
CA PRO A 147 -19.33 -8.95 -9.57
C PRO A 147 -18.57 -8.37 -10.77
N ALA A 148 -19.00 -8.68 -12.00
CA ALA A 148 -18.27 -8.29 -13.22
C ALA A 148 -17.99 -6.78 -13.34
N HIS A 149 -18.92 -5.92 -12.89
CA HIS A 149 -18.71 -4.46 -12.90
C HIS A 149 -17.62 -4.01 -11.89
N GLU A 150 -17.51 -4.70 -10.74
CA GLU A 150 -16.42 -4.47 -9.80
C GLU A 150 -15.08 -5.01 -10.34
N VAL A 151 -15.10 -6.13 -11.08
CA VAL A 151 -13.90 -6.68 -11.73
C VAL A 151 -13.32 -5.67 -12.71
N ALA A 152 -14.13 -5.12 -13.61
CA ALA A 152 -13.69 -4.13 -14.60
C ALA A 152 -13.12 -2.86 -13.93
N ALA A 153 -13.79 -2.32 -12.91
CA ALA A 153 -13.31 -1.16 -12.17
C ALA A 153 -11.98 -1.45 -11.42
N ARG A 154 -11.82 -2.65 -10.87
CA ARG A 154 -10.55 -3.08 -10.25
C ARG A 154 -9.46 -3.28 -11.29
N ALA A 155 -9.77 -3.81 -12.46
CA ALA A 155 -8.82 -4.03 -13.54
C ALA A 155 -8.23 -2.69 -14.06
N GLU A 156 -9.07 -1.68 -14.27
CA GLU A 156 -8.59 -0.35 -14.69
C GLU A 156 -7.71 0.31 -13.62
N ASN A 157 -8.18 0.34 -12.37
CA ASN A 157 -7.37 0.86 -11.26
C ASN A 157 -6.04 0.10 -11.11
N ASN A 158 -6.05 -1.21 -11.34
CA ASN A 158 -4.86 -2.04 -11.28
C ASN A 158 -3.89 -1.75 -12.44
N ARG A 159 -4.38 -1.44 -13.66
CA ARG A 159 -3.50 -1.03 -14.78
C ARG A 159 -2.75 0.25 -14.46
N ALA A 160 -3.44 1.29 -13.98
CA ALA A 160 -2.82 2.54 -13.56
C ALA A 160 -1.81 2.32 -12.41
N GLU A 161 -2.16 1.46 -11.44
CA GLU A 161 -1.28 1.11 -10.33
C GLU A 161 -0.03 0.32 -10.77
N VAL A 162 -0.16 -0.58 -11.76
CA VAL A 162 0.99 -1.30 -12.35
C VAL A 162 1.90 -0.33 -13.08
N ALA A 163 1.36 0.57 -13.90
CA ALA A 163 2.15 1.56 -14.64
C ALA A 163 2.97 2.44 -13.69
N LEU A 164 2.32 3.05 -12.70
CA LEU A 164 3.01 3.83 -11.67
C LEU A 164 4.03 2.98 -10.91
N GLY A 165 3.67 1.75 -10.61
CA GLY A 165 4.54 0.83 -9.92
C GLY A 165 5.84 0.51 -10.68
N ARG A 166 5.79 0.41 -12.01
CA ARG A 166 6.99 0.25 -12.86
C ARG A 166 7.88 1.50 -12.87
N GLU A 167 7.32 2.68 -12.62
CA GLU A 167 8.08 3.93 -12.53
C GLU A 167 8.83 4.05 -11.20
N VAL A 168 8.24 3.57 -10.11
CA VAL A 168 8.79 3.74 -8.75
C VAL A 168 9.59 2.54 -8.24
N ALA A 169 9.41 1.36 -8.84
CA ALA A 169 10.07 0.13 -8.41
C ALA A 169 11.52 0.00 -8.88
N ASP A 170 12.37 -0.56 -8.02
CA ASP A 170 13.75 -0.90 -8.35
C ASP A 170 13.81 -2.22 -9.14
N ARG A 171 12.84 -3.13 -8.93
CA ARG A 171 12.69 -4.38 -9.68
C ARG A 171 11.21 -4.75 -9.89
N CYS A 172 10.91 -5.35 -11.04
CA CYS A 172 9.58 -5.89 -11.35
C CYS A 172 9.65 -7.41 -11.51
N PHE A 173 8.67 -8.10 -10.95
CA PHE A 173 8.54 -9.56 -11.02
C PHE A 173 7.15 -9.92 -11.55
N ASN A 174 7.12 -10.73 -12.61
CA ASN A 174 5.88 -11.32 -13.08
C ASN A 174 5.60 -12.62 -12.32
N ASN A 175 4.39 -12.74 -11.78
CA ASN A 175 3.90 -13.93 -11.10
C ASN A 175 3.44 -14.99 -12.13
N GLU A 176 4.42 -15.49 -12.90
CA GLU A 176 4.29 -16.64 -13.77
C GLU A 176 4.87 -17.88 -13.08
N GLY A 177 4.15 -19.00 -13.17
CA GLY A 177 4.52 -20.27 -12.55
C GLY A 177 3.96 -20.43 -11.13
N THR A 178 4.74 -21.05 -10.25
CA THR A 178 4.33 -21.28 -8.86
C THR A 178 4.77 -20.14 -7.95
N VAL A 179 4.12 -20.03 -6.79
CA VAL A 179 4.55 -19.09 -5.72
C VAL A 179 5.98 -19.40 -5.26
N ALA A 180 6.39 -20.67 -5.31
CA ALA A 180 7.74 -21.08 -4.96
C ALA A 180 8.78 -20.54 -5.95
N ASP A 181 8.50 -20.60 -7.25
CA ASP A 181 9.38 -20.07 -8.30
C ASP A 181 9.54 -18.54 -8.17
N LEU A 182 8.43 -17.84 -7.91
CA LEU A 182 8.48 -16.40 -7.68
C LEU A 182 9.28 -16.05 -6.42
N ALA A 183 9.11 -16.83 -5.34
CA ALA A 183 9.89 -16.68 -4.11
C ALA A 183 11.38 -16.91 -4.36
N ASP A 184 11.77 -17.89 -5.18
CA ASP A 184 13.17 -18.15 -5.55
C ASP A 184 13.77 -17.00 -6.37
N ARG A 185 13.02 -16.44 -7.32
CA ARG A 185 13.45 -15.27 -8.11
C ARG A 185 13.64 -14.04 -7.22
N MET A 186 12.69 -13.77 -6.31
CA MET A 186 12.80 -12.65 -5.36
C MET A 186 13.95 -12.88 -4.37
N ALA A 187 14.13 -14.09 -3.88
CA ALA A 187 15.24 -14.50 -3.03
C ALA A 187 16.62 -14.18 -3.64
N ALA A 188 16.82 -14.60 -4.90
CA ALA A 188 18.06 -14.33 -5.63
C ALA A 188 18.28 -12.81 -5.85
N ALA A 189 17.20 -12.06 -6.12
CA ALA A 189 17.28 -10.61 -6.26
C ALA A 189 17.65 -9.92 -4.95
N LEU A 190 17.07 -10.34 -3.82
CA LEU A 190 17.42 -9.81 -2.49
C LEU A 190 18.90 -10.02 -2.17
N ALA A 191 19.46 -11.16 -2.57
CA ALA A 191 20.89 -11.42 -2.44
C ALA A 191 21.74 -10.52 -3.35
N THR A 192 21.31 -10.36 -4.60
CA THR A 192 21.98 -9.48 -5.57
C THR A 192 21.97 -8.02 -5.12
N ASP A 193 20.89 -7.56 -4.48
CA ASP A 193 20.73 -6.19 -4.00
C ASP A 193 21.43 -5.94 -2.65
N GLY A 194 22.10 -6.96 -2.10
CA GLY A 194 22.80 -6.90 -0.82
C GLY A 194 21.87 -6.78 0.39
N LEU A 195 20.59 -7.12 0.24
CA LEU A 195 19.61 -7.09 1.32
C LEU A 195 19.65 -8.37 2.17
N TRP A 196 20.01 -9.49 1.54
CA TRP A 196 19.99 -10.81 2.17
C TRP A 196 21.20 -11.64 1.75
N GLY A 197 21.64 -12.59 2.58
CA GLY A 197 22.70 -13.53 2.23
C GLY A 197 24.12 -12.94 2.17
N ALA A 198 24.32 -11.65 2.42
CA ALA A 198 25.66 -11.12 2.69
C ALA A 198 26.19 -11.74 3.99
N PRO A 199 27.43 -12.26 4.04
CA PRO A 199 27.99 -12.76 5.28
C PRO A 199 28.03 -11.61 6.29
N CYS A 200 27.34 -11.78 7.41
CA CYS A 200 27.59 -10.98 8.59
C CYS A 200 29.08 -11.22 8.91
N GLY A 201 29.95 -10.24 8.62
CA GLY A 201 31.32 -10.26 9.12
C GLY A 201 31.28 -10.51 10.63
N PRO A 202 32.28 -11.17 11.22
CA PRO A 202 32.19 -11.64 12.60
C PRO A 202 31.79 -10.47 13.51
N ALA A 203 30.56 -10.52 14.01
CA ALA A 203 30.14 -9.67 15.10
C ALA A 203 31.10 -9.99 16.24
N THR A 204 32.04 -9.09 16.49
CA THR A 204 32.89 -9.17 17.69
C THR A 204 31.93 -9.29 18.86
N ALA A 205 31.99 -10.45 19.52
CA ALA A 205 31.16 -10.78 20.66
C ALA A 205 31.40 -9.75 21.77
N GLY A 206 30.57 -8.70 21.77
CA GLY A 206 30.39 -7.83 22.91
C GLY A 206 29.58 -8.58 23.94
N GLU A 207 30.19 -8.83 25.09
CA GLU A 207 29.66 -9.58 26.21
C GLU A 207 28.24 -9.15 26.62
N GLY A 208 27.40 -10.17 26.86
CA GLY A 208 26.29 -10.16 27.81
C GLY A 208 25.48 -8.87 27.95
N ARG A 209 24.52 -8.63 27.05
CA ARG A 209 23.35 -7.81 27.36
C ARG A 209 22.08 -8.62 27.15
N ALA A 210 21.29 -8.76 28.21
CA ALA A 210 20.03 -9.47 28.21
C ALA A 210 19.14 -9.04 27.04
N ARG A 211 18.53 -10.01 26.35
CA ARG A 211 17.49 -9.76 25.35
C ARG A 211 16.40 -8.89 26.00
N PRO A 212 16.07 -7.70 25.47
CA PRO A 212 14.90 -6.98 25.96
C PRO A 212 13.66 -7.78 25.60
N THR A 213 12.84 -8.05 26.60
CA THR A 213 11.52 -8.66 26.44
C THR A 213 10.63 -7.74 25.61
N VAL A 214 10.02 -8.32 24.57
CA VAL A 214 8.91 -7.69 23.82
C VAL A 214 7.84 -7.28 24.85
N PRO A 215 7.41 -6.01 24.92
CA PRO A 215 6.24 -5.63 25.71
C PRO A 215 5.06 -6.55 25.37
N ALA A 216 4.47 -7.16 26.40
CA ALA A 216 3.40 -8.16 26.27
C ALA A 216 2.13 -7.66 25.52
N LEU A 217 2.05 -6.35 25.25
CA LEU A 217 1.02 -5.71 24.43
C LEU A 217 1.10 -6.06 22.94
N TRP A 218 2.25 -6.51 22.44
CA TRP A 218 2.43 -6.83 21.00
C TRP A 218 2.24 -8.31 20.65
N ALA A 219 2.07 -9.19 21.65
CA ALA A 219 1.95 -10.65 21.47
C ALA A 219 0.54 -11.21 21.70
N ARG A 220 -0.45 -10.38 22.05
CA ARG A 220 -1.82 -10.86 22.29
C ARG A 220 -2.66 -10.72 21.02
N PRO A 221 -3.25 -11.82 20.48
CA PRO A 221 -4.44 -11.66 19.64
C PRO A 221 -5.52 -10.98 20.49
N LEU A 222 -6.11 -9.90 19.96
CA LEU A 222 -7.29 -9.31 20.56
C LEU A 222 -8.38 -10.40 20.57
N ARG A 223 -8.67 -10.95 21.76
CA ARG A 223 -9.85 -11.81 21.93
C ARG A 223 -11.08 -10.93 21.72
N PRO A 224 -12.11 -11.39 20.99
CA PRO A 224 -13.41 -10.74 21.07
C PRO A 224 -13.91 -10.78 22.52
N PRO A 225 -14.57 -9.74 23.02
CA PRO A 225 -15.17 -9.78 24.34
C PRO A 225 -16.17 -10.94 24.40
N THR A 226 -15.89 -11.91 25.27
CA THR A 226 -16.81 -12.97 25.63
C THR A 226 -17.88 -12.42 26.56
N GLY A 227 -19.16 -12.58 26.18
CA GLY A 227 -20.27 -12.69 27.12
C GLY A 227 -20.88 -11.39 27.64
N ALA A 228 -21.59 -10.68 26.77
CA ALA A 228 -22.90 -10.10 27.07
C ALA A 228 -23.62 -9.94 25.73
N GLU A 229 -24.56 -10.84 25.43
CA GLU A 229 -25.50 -10.65 24.32
C GLU A 229 -26.30 -9.38 24.60
N LEU A 230 -25.94 -8.28 23.94
CA LEU A 230 -26.88 -7.22 23.66
C LEU A 230 -27.62 -7.64 22.39
N PRO A 231 -28.95 -7.77 22.41
CA PRO A 231 -29.71 -8.17 21.23
C PRO A 231 -29.43 -7.18 20.09
N TRP A 232 -29.08 -7.72 18.93
CA TRP A 232 -28.98 -6.97 17.68
C TRP A 232 -30.30 -6.22 17.44
N PRO A 233 -30.30 -4.90 17.19
CA PRO A 233 -31.52 -4.21 16.82
C PRO A 233 -32.08 -4.84 15.54
N PRO A 234 -33.39 -5.09 15.43
CA PRO A 234 -33.95 -5.67 14.22
C PRO A 234 -33.57 -4.82 13.00
N PRO A 235 -33.38 -5.44 11.82
CA PRO A 235 -33.10 -4.69 10.61
C PRO A 235 -34.20 -3.64 10.40
N PRO A 236 -33.86 -2.41 9.96
CA PRO A 236 -34.87 -1.39 9.71
C PRO A 236 -35.89 -1.94 8.71
N THR A 237 -37.17 -1.90 9.09
CA THR A 237 -38.28 -2.20 8.18
C THR A 237 -38.19 -1.31 6.95
N PRO A 238 -38.42 -1.85 5.74
CA PRO A 238 -38.38 -1.05 4.51
C PRO A 238 -39.51 -0.02 4.55
N SER A 239 -39.18 1.21 4.92
CA SER A 239 -40.04 2.37 4.67
C SER A 239 -40.09 2.63 3.17
N ALA A 240 -41.31 2.78 2.65
CA ALA A 240 -41.63 3.12 1.26
C ALA A 240 -40.83 4.35 0.73
N PRO A 241 -40.68 4.52 -0.60
CA PRO A 241 -39.57 5.24 -1.21
C PRO A 241 -39.71 6.75 -1.07
N GLY A 242 -39.06 7.33 -0.05
CA GLY A 242 -38.72 8.75 -0.01
C GLY A 242 -37.36 8.95 -0.68
N ARG A 243 -37.32 9.67 -1.80
CA ARG A 243 -36.07 10.00 -2.51
C ARG A 243 -35.17 10.87 -1.60
N PRO A 244 -33.91 10.50 -1.34
CA PRO A 244 -33.01 11.33 -0.53
C PRO A 244 -32.47 12.55 -1.33
N GLU A 245 -32.46 13.72 -0.68
CA GLU A 245 -32.19 15.06 -1.25
C GLU A 245 -30.73 15.31 -1.72
N TRP A 246 -29.80 14.37 -1.54
CA TRP A 246 -28.40 14.55 -1.94
C TRP A 246 -28.20 14.71 -3.47
N TRP A 247 -29.17 14.28 -4.28
CA TRP A 247 -29.16 14.50 -5.74
C TRP A 247 -29.29 15.97 -6.16
N ARG A 248 -29.89 16.84 -5.34
CA ARG A 248 -30.03 18.27 -5.68
C ARG A 248 -28.71 19.03 -5.51
N VAL A 249 -27.77 18.55 -4.70
CA VAL A 249 -26.48 19.23 -4.45
C VAL A 249 -25.39 18.79 -5.45
N LEU A 250 -25.45 17.55 -5.95
CA LEU A 250 -24.53 17.09 -7.02
C LEU A 250 -24.94 17.58 -8.42
N GLY A 251 -26.23 17.80 -8.67
CA GLY A 251 -26.71 18.29 -9.98
C GLY A 251 -26.31 19.73 -10.30
N THR A 252 -26.31 20.63 -9.31
CA THR A 252 -26.05 22.07 -9.57
C THR A 252 -24.54 22.36 -9.71
N THR A 253 -23.69 21.61 -9.03
CA THR A 253 -22.23 21.80 -9.08
C THR A 253 -21.59 21.20 -10.33
N LEU A 254 -22.12 20.06 -10.83
CA LEU A 254 -21.66 19.48 -12.10
C LEU A 254 -22.19 20.24 -13.32
N VAL A 255 -23.45 20.69 -13.33
CA VAL A 255 -24.00 21.52 -14.43
C VAL A 255 -23.30 22.87 -14.50
N GLY A 256 -22.92 23.47 -13.37
CA GLY A 256 -22.13 24.70 -13.32
C GLY A 256 -20.71 24.53 -13.88
N LEU A 257 -20.04 23.42 -13.59
CA LEU A 257 -18.68 23.15 -14.10
C LEU A 257 -18.69 22.90 -15.62
N PHE A 258 -19.68 22.18 -16.15
CA PHE A 258 -19.84 22.00 -17.61
C PHE A 258 -20.25 23.29 -18.33
N ALA A 259 -21.04 24.17 -17.70
CA ALA A 259 -21.38 25.47 -18.27
C ALA A 259 -20.18 26.42 -18.35
N VAL A 260 -19.30 26.42 -17.33
CA VAL A 260 -18.07 27.24 -17.31
C VAL A 260 -17.04 26.74 -18.32
N VAL A 261 -16.81 25.42 -18.39
CA VAL A 261 -15.89 24.83 -19.38
C VAL A 261 -16.43 25.00 -20.81
N GLY A 262 -17.74 24.87 -21.01
CA GLY A 262 -18.40 25.14 -22.30
C GLY A 262 -18.32 26.61 -22.74
N ALA A 263 -18.52 27.56 -21.82
CA ALA A 263 -18.40 28.99 -22.11
C ALA A 263 -16.96 29.41 -22.47
N ILE A 264 -15.95 28.84 -21.80
CA ILE A 264 -14.53 29.08 -22.11
C ILE A 264 -14.17 28.51 -23.50
N ALA A 265 -14.70 27.34 -23.86
CA ALA A 265 -14.47 26.74 -25.18
C ALA A 265 -15.14 27.55 -26.31
N VAL A 266 -16.36 28.06 -26.11
CA VAL A 266 -17.06 28.89 -27.10
C VAL A 266 -16.41 30.27 -27.25
N ALA A 267 -15.99 30.90 -26.14
CA ALA A 267 -15.26 32.16 -26.19
C ALA A 267 -13.89 32.01 -26.87
N GLY A 268 -13.17 30.91 -26.61
CA GLY A 268 -11.90 30.60 -27.27
C GLY A 268 -12.07 30.36 -28.78
N ALA A 269 -13.13 29.65 -29.18
CA ALA A 269 -13.44 29.43 -30.60
C ALA A 269 -13.85 30.72 -31.32
N ALA A 270 -14.59 31.62 -30.66
CA ALA A 270 -14.97 32.91 -31.23
C ALA A 270 -13.76 33.85 -31.42
N VAL A 271 -12.83 33.90 -30.46
CA VAL A 271 -11.59 34.68 -30.56
C VAL A 271 -10.68 34.11 -31.67
N LEU A 272 -10.58 32.79 -31.79
CA LEU A 272 -9.82 32.15 -32.85
C LEU A 272 -10.44 32.40 -34.24
N TRP A 273 -11.78 32.37 -34.34
CA TRP A 273 -12.48 32.67 -35.58
C TRP A 273 -12.37 34.14 -35.99
N MET A 274 -12.44 35.09 -35.05
CA MET A 274 -12.20 36.52 -35.34
C MET A 274 -10.75 36.79 -35.72
N ALA A 275 -9.78 36.11 -35.12
CA ALA A 275 -8.37 36.21 -35.50
C ALA A 275 -8.11 35.67 -36.92
N VAL A 276 -8.73 34.54 -37.28
CA VAL A 276 -8.64 33.95 -38.62
C VAL A 276 -9.37 34.79 -39.67
N ALA A 277 -10.54 35.34 -39.34
CA ALA A 277 -11.30 36.23 -40.23
C ALA A 277 -10.56 37.56 -40.48
N SER A 278 -9.89 38.12 -39.46
CA SER A 278 -9.11 39.35 -39.60
C SER A 278 -7.81 39.14 -40.39
N TYR A 279 -7.25 37.92 -40.40
CA TYR A 279 -6.08 37.57 -41.21
C TYR A 279 -6.40 37.34 -42.70
N GLY A 280 -7.67 37.06 -43.02
CA GLY A 280 -8.14 36.82 -44.40
C GLY A 280 -8.50 38.07 -45.21
N SER A 281 -8.62 39.24 -44.58
CA SER A 281 -9.00 40.50 -45.25
C SER A 281 -7.85 41.46 -45.53
N ASN A 282 -6.59 41.03 -45.36
CA ASN A 282 -5.41 41.87 -45.62
C ASN A 282 -4.43 41.24 -46.62
N LYS A 283 -4.96 40.57 -47.64
CA LYS A 283 -4.25 40.16 -48.86
C LYS A 283 -5.03 40.60 -50.10
#